data_AF-A0AAW1QZB4-F1
#
_entry.id   AF-A0AAW1QZB4-F1
#
_cell.length_a   1.000
_cell.length_b   1.000
_cell.length_c   1.000
_cell.angle_alpha   90.00
_cell.angle_beta   90.00
_cell.angle_gamma   90.00
#
_symmetry.space_group_name_H-M   'P 1'
#
loop_
_entity.id
_entity.type
_entity.pdbx_description
1 polymer ?
#
loop_
_entity_poly.entity_id
_entity_poly.type
_entity_poly.pdbx_seq_one_letter_code
_entity_poly.pdbx_strand_id
1 'polypeptide(L)'
;MATVRIPGCKLPRALENPLDDLLMVAVEPLLAALYGMGVTPNMVTLASAAAALASVYCCFAGRPLPAACLWVLGYVLDIVDGFLARRYKMESRLGDRLDHATDLLAYAGLVSFVAYRVFQANPRVLWPVAVEVWLACAAYYHMQCQERASHHMAIQGLDGCACRDEAHLAWTRYLGTGTLTAWHVFLILFYRRA
;
A
#
# COMPACT_ATOMS: atom_id res chain seq x y z
N MET A 1 -27.04 4.02 10.22
CA MET A 1 -26.15 5.06 9.69
C MET A 1 -25.93 4.77 8.22
N ALA A 2 -26.47 5.60 7.32
CA ALA A 2 -26.27 5.42 5.89
C ALA A 2 -24.77 5.58 5.58
N THR A 3 -24.14 4.53 5.07
CA THR A 3 -22.74 4.56 4.63
C THR A 3 -22.63 5.52 3.44
N VAL A 4 -22.08 6.70 3.66
CA VAL A 4 -21.72 7.62 2.58
C VAL A 4 -20.71 6.89 1.69
N ARG A 5 -21.13 6.46 0.49
CA ARG A 5 -20.25 5.87 -0.53
C ARG A 5 -19.72 7.01 -1.39
N ILE A 6 -18.42 7.26 -1.32
CA ILE A 6 -17.73 8.10 -2.30
C ILE A 6 -17.61 7.27 -3.59
N PRO A 7 -18.04 7.78 -4.76
CA PRO A 7 -17.94 7.03 -6.01
C PRO A 7 -16.48 6.67 -6.30
N GLY A 8 -16.16 5.40 -6.55
CA GLY A 8 -14.79 4.94 -6.83
C GLY A 8 -14.06 4.28 -5.66
N CYS A 9 -14.62 4.26 -4.45
CA CYS A 9 -14.09 3.44 -3.34
C CYS A 9 -14.39 1.95 -3.58
N LYS A 10 -13.45 1.08 -3.18
CA LYS A 10 -13.58 -0.38 -3.31
C LYS A 10 -14.54 -0.92 -2.24
N LEU A 11 -14.48 -0.40 -1.02
CA LEU A 11 -15.35 -0.77 0.09
C LEU A 11 -16.15 0.43 0.63
N PRO A 12 -17.21 0.17 1.43
CA PRO A 12 -17.80 1.21 2.27
C PRO A 12 -16.75 1.78 3.24
N ARG A 13 -16.75 3.10 3.46
CA ARG A 13 -15.81 3.81 4.35
C ARG A 13 -15.60 3.19 5.73
N ALA A 14 -16.66 2.60 6.30
CA ALA A 14 -16.61 1.95 7.61
C ALA A 14 -15.76 0.65 7.63
N LEU A 15 -15.44 0.09 6.46
CA LEU A 15 -14.65 -1.13 6.29
C LEU A 15 -13.27 -0.86 5.67
N GLU A 16 -13.04 0.34 5.13
CA GLU A 16 -11.72 0.75 4.61
C GLU A 16 -10.71 0.92 5.76
N ASN A 17 -9.42 0.75 5.47
CA ASN A 17 -8.39 1.10 6.44
C ASN A 17 -8.53 2.59 6.84
N PRO A 18 -8.40 2.97 8.12
CA PRO A 18 -8.59 4.36 8.54
C PRO A 18 -7.65 5.36 7.85
N LEU A 19 -6.41 4.95 7.51
CA LEU A 19 -5.46 5.79 6.79
C LEU A 19 -5.89 5.94 5.32
N ASP A 20 -6.25 4.84 4.66
CA ASP A 20 -6.76 4.85 3.29
C ASP A 20 -8.02 5.74 3.18
N ASP A 21 -8.99 5.61 4.10
CA ASP A 21 -10.21 6.44 4.13
C ASP A 21 -9.89 7.93 4.26
N LEU A 22 -8.97 8.27 5.18
CA LEU A 22 -8.52 9.65 5.36
C LEU A 22 -7.86 10.21 4.10
N LEU A 23 -6.98 9.42 3.47
CA LEU A 23 -6.28 9.81 2.25
C LEU A 23 -7.24 9.95 1.07
N MET A 24 -8.17 9.02 0.89
CA MET A 24 -9.19 9.10 -0.16
C MET A 24 -10.01 10.38 -0.05
N VAL A 25 -10.47 10.75 1.15
CA VAL A 25 -11.19 12.01 1.38
C VAL A 25 -10.29 13.23 1.06
N ALA A 26 -9.01 13.16 1.40
CA ALA A 26 -8.07 14.24 1.11
C ALA A 26 -7.79 14.41 -0.39
N VAL A 27 -7.73 13.31 -1.15
CA VAL A 27 -7.39 13.33 -2.58
C VAL A 27 -8.62 13.42 -3.50
N GLU A 28 -9.84 13.16 -3.01
CA GLU A 28 -11.07 13.20 -3.81
C GLU A 28 -11.23 14.49 -4.64
N PRO A 29 -11.01 15.70 -4.09
CA PRO A 29 -11.13 16.95 -4.86
C PRO A 29 -10.13 17.05 -6.03
N LEU A 30 -8.98 16.40 -5.90
CA LEU A 30 -7.91 16.44 -6.90
C LEU A 30 -8.21 15.53 -8.09
N LEU A 31 -9.01 14.48 -7.92
CA LEU A 31 -9.30 13.51 -8.99
C LEU A 31 -9.95 14.14 -10.23
N ALA A 32 -10.83 15.13 -10.05
CA ALA A 32 -11.45 15.84 -11.17
C ALA A 32 -10.43 16.65 -11.97
N ALA A 33 -9.47 17.29 -11.30
CA ALA A 33 -8.40 18.03 -11.95
C ALA A 33 -7.46 17.09 -12.70
N LEU A 34 -7.04 15.97 -12.09
CA LEU A 34 -6.19 14.96 -12.74
C LEU A 34 -6.84 14.41 -14.01
N TYR A 35 -8.12 14.03 -13.92
CA TYR A 35 -8.88 13.56 -15.09
C TYR A 35 -9.02 14.63 -16.17
N GLY A 36 -9.32 15.88 -15.79
CA GLY A 36 -9.42 17.01 -16.72
C GLY A 36 -8.12 17.34 -17.45
N MET A 37 -6.96 17.06 -16.83
CA MET A 37 -5.64 17.19 -17.45
C MET A 37 -5.24 15.98 -18.33
N GLY A 38 -6.10 14.95 -18.43
CA GLY A 38 -5.80 13.74 -19.20
C GLY A 38 -4.81 12.79 -18.51
N VAL A 39 -4.61 12.91 -17.20
CA VAL A 39 -3.78 11.98 -16.43
C VAL A 39 -4.46 10.62 -16.39
N THR A 40 -3.72 9.56 -16.71
CA THR A 40 -4.23 8.17 -16.67
C THR A 40 -3.78 7.45 -15.39
N PRO A 41 -4.52 6.43 -14.92
CA PRO A 41 -4.10 5.63 -13.77
C PRO A 41 -2.67 5.10 -13.91
N ASN A 42 -2.32 4.53 -15.08
CA ASN A 42 -0.98 4.00 -15.32
C ASN A 42 0.14 5.05 -15.18
N MET A 43 -0.12 6.33 -15.52
CA MET A 43 0.86 7.40 -15.30
C MET A 43 1.09 7.64 -13.81
N VAL A 44 0.01 7.56 -13.02
CA VAL A 44 0.07 7.69 -11.56
C VAL A 44 0.77 6.47 -10.95
N THR A 45 0.49 5.24 -11.41
CA THR A 45 1.20 4.02 -11.01
C THR A 45 2.71 4.12 -11.27
N LEU A 46 3.11 4.62 -12.45
CA LEU A 46 4.53 4.83 -12.75
C LEU A 46 5.17 5.90 -11.85
N ALA A 47 4.43 6.96 -11.50
CA ALA A 47 4.90 7.98 -10.57
C ALA A 47 5.02 7.43 -9.13
N SER A 48 4.05 6.60 -8.70
CA SER A 48 4.09 5.86 -7.43
C SER A 48 5.35 4.99 -7.36
N ALA A 49 5.57 4.16 -8.39
CA ALA A 49 6.74 3.30 -8.50
C ALA A 49 8.06 4.08 -8.48
N ALA A 50 8.14 5.20 -9.21
CA ALA A 50 9.32 6.05 -9.21
C ALA A 50 9.60 6.64 -7.81
N ALA A 51 8.58 7.09 -7.10
CA ALA A 51 8.71 7.59 -5.73
C ALA A 51 9.16 6.48 -4.76
N ALA A 52 8.57 5.29 -4.86
CA ALA A 52 8.93 4.14 -4.02
C ALA A 52 10.37 3.66 -4.28
N LEU A 53 10.81 3.57 -5.54
CA LEU A 53 12.19 3.22 -5.88
C LEU A 53 13.18 4.31 -5.44
N ALA A 54 12.82 5.59 -5.59
CA ALA A 54 13.62 6.69 -5.09
C ALA A 54 13.72 6.67 -3.55
N SER A 55 12.67 6.24 -2.86
CA SER A 55 12.70 6.01 -1.41
C SER A 55 13.72 4.92 -1.05
N VAL A 56 13.65 3.76 -1.69
CA VAL A 56 14.61 2.65 -1.47
C VAL A 56 16.04 3.13 -1.74
N TYR A 57 16.27 3.86 -2.84
CA TYR A 57 17.58 4.47 -3.10
C TYR A 57 18.03 5.39 -1.96
N CYS A 58 17.15 6.27 -1.45
CA CYS A 58 17.47 7.15 -0.34
C CYS A 58 17.77 6.39 0.96
N CYS A 59 17.12 5.24 1.21
CA CYS A 59 17.45 4.35 2.33
C CYS A 59 18.90 3.90 2.26
N PHE A 60 19.33 3.36 1.12
CA PHE A 60 20.71 2.91 0.92
C PHE A 60 21.72 4.07 0.87
N ALA A 61 21.31 5.25 0.43
CA ALA A 61 22.14 6.46 0.43
C ALA A 61 22.28 7.11 1.82
N GLY A 62 21.72 6.52 2.89
CA GLY A 62 21.79 7.06 4.25
C GLY A 62 20.94 8.33 4.46
N ARG A 63 19.89 8.51 3.66
CA ARG A 63 18.98 9.67 3.70
C ARG A 63 17.57 9.24 4.17
N PRO A 64 17.39 8.94 5.46
CA PRO A 64 16.18 8.31 6.00
C PRO A 64 14.94 9.22 5.93
N LEU A 65 15.10 10.54 6.11
CA LEU A 65 13.96 11.46 6.06
C LEU A 65 13.42 11.62 4.63
N PRO A 66 14.25 11.90 3.60
CA PRO A 66 13.80 11.84 2.21
C PRO A 66 13.19 10.48 1.83
N ALA A 67 13.78 9.37 2.30
CA ALA A 67 13.23 8.05 2.05
C ALA A 67 11.81 7.87 2.62
N ALA A 68 11.60 8.23 3.90
CA ALA A 68 10.28 8.15 4.52
C ALA A 68 9.25 9.02 3.78
N CYS A 69 9.60 10.25 3.41
CA CYS A 69 8.71 11.13 2.65
C CYS A 69 8.36 10.56 1.27
N LEU A 70 9.34 10.02 0.55
CA LEU A 70 9.14 9.41 -0.77
C LEU A 70 8.33 8.11 -0.69
N TRP A 71 8.49 7.32 0.39
CA TRP A 71 7.69 6.12 0.63
C TRP A 71 6.22 6.46 0.81
N VAL A 72 5.93 7.46 1.67
CA VAL A 72 4.57 7.96 1.88
C VAL A 72 4.01 8.55 0.59
N LEU A 73 4.81 9.29 -0.19
CA LEU A 73 4.37 9.83 -1.48
C LEU A 73 3.98 8.71 -2.46
N GLY A 74 4.81 7.66 -2.58
CA GLY A 74 4.50 6.49 -3.41
C GLY A 74 3.16 5.87 -3.01
N TYR A 75 3.00 5.57 -1.72
CA TYR A 75 1.76 5.02 -1.19
C TYR A 75 0.52 5.91 -1.40
N VAL A 76 0.65 7.24 -1.32
CA VAL A 76 -0.47 8.15 -1.63
C VAL A 76 -0.81 8.10 -3.12
N LEU A 77 0.18 8.06 -4.01
CA LEU A 77 -0.03 7.97 -5.45
C LEU A 77 -0.67 6.64 -5.86
N ASP A 78 -0.29 5.55 -5.19
CA ASP A 78 -0.89 4.23 -5.32
C ASP A 78 -2.40 4.25 -5.03
N ILE A 79 -2.82 4.86 -3.91
CA ILE A 79 -4.24 5.05 -3.61
C ILE A 79 -4.93 5.88 -4.72
N VAL A 80 -4.26 6.93 -5.21
CA VAL A 80 -4.82 7.81 -6.24
C VAL A 80 -5.02 7.09 -7.56
N ASP A 81 -4.12 6.20 -7.98
CA ASP A 81 -4.25 5.51 -9.27
C ASP A 81 -5.47 4.58 -9.30
N GLY A 82 -5.69 3.81 -8.24
CA GLY A 82 -6.79 2.87 -8.13
C GLY A 82 -8.09 3.62 -7.95
N PHE A 83 -8.07 4.71 -7.19
CA PHE A 83 -9.23 5.55 -6.99
C PHE A 83 -9.62 6.26 -8.30
N LEU A 84 -8.66 6.77 -9.07
CA LEU A 84 -8.88 7.35 -10.40
C LEU A 84 -9.43 6.31 -11.38
N ALA A 85 -8.86 5.11 -11.41
CA ALA A 85 -9.29 4.01 -12.27
C ALA A 85 -10.76 3.63 -12.01
N ARG A 86 -11.13 3.43 -10.74
CA ARG A 86 -12.50 3.06 -10.35
C ARG A 86 -13.50 4.22 -10.53
N ARG A 87 -13.09 5.45 -10.22
CA ARG A 87 -13.95 6.65 -10.35
C ARG A 87 -14.38 6.93 -11.77
N TYR A 88 -13.48 6.73 -12.73
CA TYR A 88 -13.68 7.03 -14.16
C TYR A 88 -13.78 5.80 -15.05
N LYS A 89 -13.87 4.60 -14.46
CA LYS A 89 -13.99 3.32 -15.19
C LYS A 89 -12.85 3.08 -16.18
N MET A 90 -11.62 3.41 -15.75
CA MET A 90 -10.37 3.26 -16.51
C MET A 90 -9.55 2.04 -16.04
N GLU A 91 -10.18 1.10 -15.34
CA GLU A 91 -9.55 -0.15 -14.88
C GLU A 91 -9.09 -0.98 -16.09
N SER A 92 -7.89 -1.54 -16.02
CA SER A 92 -7.34 -2.36 -17.10
C SER A 92 -6.48 -3.50 -16.56
N ARG A 93 -6.43 -4.63 -17.28
CA ARG A 93 -5.57 -5.77 -16.92
C ARG A 93 -4.09 -5.44 -16.94
N LEU A 94 -3.69 -4.47 -17.78
CA LEU A 94 -2.30 -4.01 -17.83
C LEU A 94 -1.97 -3.17 -16.59
N GLY A 95 -2.87 -2.24 -16.22
CA GLY A 95 -2.71 -1.42 -15.02
C GLY A 95 -2.61 -2.28 -13.76
N ASP A 96 -3.52 -3.25 -13.60
CA ASP A 96 -3.53 -4.21 -12.50
C ASP A 96 -2.22 -5.01 -12.38
N ARG A 97 -1.66 -5.50 -13.51
CA ARG A 97 -0.36 -6.18 -13.51
C ARG A 97 0.81 -5.25 -13.24
N LEU A 98 0.75 -4.01 -13.74
CA LEU A 98 1.80 -3.02 -13.56
C LEU A 98 1.89 -2.65 -12.09
N ASP A 99 0.75 -2.32 -11.48
CA ASP A 99 0.56 -2.04 -10.06
C ASP A 99 1.19 -3.13 -9.17
N HIS A 100 0.76 -4.37 -9.34
CA HIS A 100 1.30 -5.50 -8.57
C HIS A 100 2.80 -5.72 -8.79
N ALA A 101 3.30 -5.50 -10.02
CA ALA A 101 4.73 -5.64 -10.31
C ALA A 101 5.55 -4.53 -9.64
N THR A 102 5.06 -3.29 -9.65
CA THR A 102 5.74 -2.16 -9.03
C THR A 102 5.74 -2.25 -7.51
N ASP A 103 4.65 -2.71 -6.92
CA ASP A 103 4.54 -3.00 -5.49
C ASP A 103 5.55 -4.05 -5.05
N LEU A 104 5.60 -5.18 -5.76
CA LEU A 104 6.55 -6.26 -5.46
C LEU A 104 8.00 -5.75 -5.47
N LEU A 105 8.36 -4.92 -6.46
CA LEU A 105 9.70 -4.34 -6.56
C LEU A 105 10.00 -3.37 -5.40
N ALA A 106 9.05 -2.50 -5.05
CA ALA A 106 9.19 -1.55 -3.96
C ALA A 106 9.36 -2.27 -2.61
N TYR A 107 8.48 -3.22 -2.30
CA TYR A 107 8.55 -4.00 -1.07
C TYR A 107 9.82 -4.86 -1.00
N ALA A 108 10.20 -5.51 -2.09
CA ALA A 108 11.44 -6.29 -2.14
C ALA A 108 12.67 -5.41 -1.86
N GLY A 109 12.72 -4.20 -2.42
CA GLY A 109 13.78 -3.22 -2.17
C GLY A 109 13.85 -2.79 -0.70
N LEU A 110 12.70 -2.48 -0.10
CA LEU A 110 12.63 -2.06 1.30
C LEU A 110 12.99 -3.19 2.27
N VAL A 111 12.46 -4.40 2.06
CA VAL A 111 12.80 -5.58 2.87
C VAL A 111 14.29 -5.89 2.76
N SER A 112 14.88 -5.78 1.56
CA SER A 112 16.32 -5.95 1.35
C SER A 112 17.14 -4.92 2.13
N PHE A 113 16.69 -3.65 2.18
CA PHE A 113 17.31 -2.62 3.01
C PHE A 113 17.26 -3.00 4.49
N VAL A 114 16.09 -3.39 5.01
CA VAL A 114 15.93 -3.77 6.42
C VAL A 114 16.82 -4.97 6.76
N ALA A 115 16.84 -6.00 5.91
CA ALA A 115 17.69 -7.17 6.09
C ALA A 115 19.19 -6.81 6.09
N TYR A 116 19.62 -5.94 5.17
CA TYR A 116 21.00 -5.45 5.11
C TYR A 116 21.39 -4.70 6.41
N ARG A 117 20.49 -3.89 6.97
CA ARG A 117 20.73 -3.15 8.22
C ARG A 117 20.71 -4.04 9.45
N VAL A 118 19.83 -5.04 9.50
CA VAL A 118 19.80 -6.06 10.56
C VAL A 118 21.09 -6.87 10.58
N PHE A 119 21.61 -7.25 9.40
CA PHE A 119 22.86 -8.01 9.28
C PHE A 119 24.09 -7.23 9.72
N GLN A 120 24.13 -5.91 9.45
CA GLN A 120 25.20 -5.04 9.95
C GLN A 120 25.08 -4.73 11.44
N ALA A 121 23.85 -4.66 11.95
CA ALA A 121 23.59 -4.48 13.37
C ALA A 121 23.81 -5.78 14.16
N ASN A 122 23.45 -5.77 15.43
CA ASN A 122 23.46 -6.98 16.23
C ASN A 122 22.35 -7.95 15.75
N PRO A 123 22.67 -9.17 15.28
CA PRO A 123 21.69 -10.12 14.79
C PRO A 123 20.69 -10.60 15.86
N ARG A 124 20.82 -10.18 17.12
CA ARG A 124 19.80 -10.37 18.17
C ARG A 124 18.58 -9.43 18.02
N VAL A 125 18.64 -8.43 17.14
CA VAL A 125 17.52 -7.50 16.87
C VAL A 125 16.65 -8.01 15.71
N LEU A 126 16.14 -9.24 15.82
CA LEU A 126 15.26 -9.85 14.80
C LEU A 126 13.78 -9.45 14.96
N TRP A 127 13.42 -8.86 16.10
CA TRP A 127 12.02 -8.54 16.41
C TRP A 127 11.36 -7.64 15.35
N PRO A 128 12.02 -6.67 14.68
CA PRO A 128 11.36 -5.86 13.65
C PRO A 128 11.03 -6.68 12.40
N VAL A 129 11.86 -7.67 12.07
CA VAL A 129 11.60 -8.60 10.95
C VAL A 129 10.42 -9.52 11.28
N ALA A 130 10.32 -9.97 12.53
CA ALA A 130 9.17 -10.77 12.97
C ALA A 130 7.85 -9.96 12.90
N VAL A 131 7.87 -8.69 13.31
CA VAL A 131 6.72 -7.78 13.20
C VAL A 131 6.38 -7.49 11.73
N GLU A 132 7.37 -7.26 10.88
CA GLU A 132 7.18 -7.09 9.43
C GLU A 132 6.46 -8.29 8.81
N VAL A 133 6.95 -9.51 9.05
CA VAL A 133 6.33 -10.73 8.53
C VAL A 133 4.90 -10.88 9.02
N TRP A 134 4.65 -10.64 10.32
CA TRP A 134 3.31 -10.74 10.88
C TRP A 134 2.35 -9.69 10.26
N LEU A 135 2.78 -8.44 10.14
CA LEU A 135 2.00 -7.37 9.52
C LEU A 135 1.76 -7.63 8.03
N ALA A 136 2.74 -8.12 7.29
CA ALA A 136 2.59 -8.48 5.89
C ALA A 136 1.56 -9.60 5.70
N CYS A 137 1.59 -10.64 6.55
CA CYS A 137 0.56 -11.68 6.54
C CYS A 137 -0.84 -11.12 6.86
N ALA A 138 -0.94 -10.22 7.84
CA ALA A 138 -2.21 -9.60 8.21
C ALA A 138 -2.76 -8.68 7.11
N ALA A 139 -1.90 -7.90 6.45
CA ALA A 139 -2.25 -7.04 5.33
C ALA A 139 -2.69 -7.87 4.11
N TYR A 140 -1.97 -8.95 3.81
CA TYR A 140 -2.35 -9.88 2.76
C TYR A 140 -3.70 -10.55 3.02
N TYR A 141 -3.98 -10.92 4.27
CA TYR A 141 -5.29 -11.44 4.68
C TYR A 141 -6.40 -10.40 4.48
N HIS A 142 -6.15 -9.14 4.87
CA HIS A 142 -7.08 -8.05 4.66
C HIS A 142 -7.37 -7.83 3.17
N MET A 143 -6.34 -7.72 2.33
CA MET A 143 -6.48 -7.54 0.87
C MET A 143 -7.34 -8.65 0.24
N GLN A 144 -7.15 -9.90 0.63
CA GLN A 144 -7.99 -11.01 0.16
C GLN A 144 -9.46 -10.86 0.58
N CYS A 145 -9.73 -10.39 1.81
CA CYS A 145 -11.10 -10.07 2.22
C CYS A 145 -11.69 -8.92 1.38
N GLN A 146 -10.88 -7.90 1.07
CA GLN A 146 -11.33 -6.76 0.24
C GLN A 146 -11.67 -7.21 -1.19
N GLU A 147 -10.84 -8.06 -1.79
CA GLU A 147 -11.09 -8.60 -3.13
C GLU A 147 -12.37 -9.41 -3.18
N ARG A 148 -12.55 -10.34 -2.25
CA ARG A 148 -13.74 -11.18 -2.15
C ARG A 148 -15.02 -10.35 -2.06
N ALA A 149 -15.05 -9.35 -1.19
CA ALA A 149 -16.19 -8.45 -1.02
C ALA A 149 -16.43 -7.52 -2.22
N SER A 150 -15.38 -7.23 -3.01
CA SER A 150 -15.46 -6.37 -4.19
C SER A 150 -15.84 -7.09 -5.48
N HIS A 151 -15.99 -8.43 -5.46
CA HIS A 151 -16.25 -9.30 -6.62
C HIS A 151 -15.22 -9.21 -7.77
N HIS A 152 -14.09 -8.52 -7.58
CA HIS A 152 -12.94 -8.60 -8.48
C HIS A 152 -12.22 -9.94 -8.26
N MET A 153 -11.73 -10.57 -9.35
CA MET A 153 -11.12 -11.91 -9.35
C MET A 153 -10.23 -12.11 -8.13
N ALA A 154 -10.50 -13.16 -7.34
CA ALA A 154 -9.65 -13.55 -6.23
C ALA A 154 -8.22 -13.76 -6.73
N ILE A 155 -7.23 -13.15 -6.07
CA ILE A 155 -5.85 -13.60 -6.17
C ILE A 155 -5.84 -15.11 -5.84
N GLN A 156 -5.47 -15.94 -6.81
CA GLN A 156 -5.19 -17.35 -6.57
C GLN A 156 -3.94 -17.43 -5.69
N GLY A 157 -4.11 -17.49 -4.37
CA GLY A 157 -3.03 -17.47 -3.39
C GLY A 157 -3.30 -18.40 -2.21
N LEU A 158 -2.20 -18.82 -1.57
CA LEU A 158 -2.06 -19.74 -0.43
C LEU A 158 -3.38 -20.07 0.30
N ASP A 159 -3.98 -21.22 -0.03
CA ASP A 159 -5.28 -21.71 0.48
C ASP A 159 -5.40 -21.72 2.03
N GLY A 160 -4.28 -21.70 2.75
CA GLY A 160 -4.23 -21.66 4.21
C GLY A 160 -4.57 -20.30 4.85
N CYS A 161 -4.28 -19.18 4.16
CA CYS A 161 -4.51 -17.82 4.66
C CYS A 161 -5.65 -17.10 3.92
N ALA A 162 -6.52 -17.85 3.24
CA ALA A 162 -7.63 -17.27 2.50
C ALA A 162 -8.70 -16.69 3.42
N CYS A 163 -9.21 -15.50 3.08
CA CYS A 163 -10.33 -14.91 3.79
C CYS A 163 -11.60 -15.76 3.59
N ARG A 164 -12.10 -16.35 4.68
CA ARG A 164 -13.25 -17.27 4.67
C ARG A 164 -14.59 -16.54 4.87
N ASP A 165 -14.57 -15.43 5.59
CA ASP A 165 -15.75 -14.64 5.96
C ASP A 165 -15.46 -13.14 5.78
N GLU A 166 -16.31 -12.46 5.00
CA GLU A 166 -16.23 -11.02 4.75
C GLU A 166 -16.51 -10.19 6.01
N ALA A 167 -17.17 -10.76 7.02
CA ALA A 167 -17.35 -10.12 8.33
C ALA A 167 -16.00 -9.76 8.98
N HIS A 168 -14.92 -10.43 8.59
CA HIS A 168 -13.58 -10.13 9.07
C HIS A 168 -13.05 -8.77 8.61
N LEU A 169 -13.62 -8.15 7.58
CA LEU A 169 -13.26 -6.80 7.15
C LEU A 169 -13.36 -5.76 8.28
N ALA A 170 -14.34 -5.92 9.17
CA ALA A 170 -14.58 -4.97 10.26
C ALA A 170 -13.40 -4.85 11.23
N TRP A 171 -12.69 -5.95 11.51
CA TRP A 171 -11.54 -5.96 12.42
C TRP A 171 -10.20 -5.95 11.66
N THR A 172 -10.11 -6.55 10.48
CA THR A 172 -8.88 -6.57 9.67
C THR A 172 -8.53 -5.21 9.06
N ARG A 173 -9.49 -4.27 8.98
CA ARG A 173 -9.25 -2.92 8.46
C ARG A 173 -8.06 -2.19 9.11
N TYR A 174 -7.74 -2.48 10.38
CA TYR A 174 -6.61 -1.87 11.09
C TYR A 174 -5.26 -2.50 10.76
N LEU A 175 -5.25 -3.58 9.99
CA LEU A 175 -4.06 -4.36 9.63
C LEU A 175 -3.84 -4.37 8.12
N GLY A 176 -4.40 -3.40 7.39
CA GLY A 176 -4.23 -3.25 5.94
C GLY A 176 -2.90 -2.63 5.53
N THR A 177 -2.79 -2.30 4.24
CA THR A 177 -1.61 -1.70 3.61
C THR A 177 -1.22 -0.37 4.25
N GLY A 178 -2.17 0.47 4.67
CA GLY A 178 -1.85 1.73 5.37
C GLY A 178 -1.09 1.54 6.68
N THR A 179 -1.45 0.52 7.48
CA THR A 179 -0.74 0.19 8.72
C THR A 179 0.65 -0.36 8.42
N LEU A 180 0.78 -1.17 7.36
CA LEU A 180 2.06 -1.68 6.89
C LEU A 180 2.98 -0.53 6.43
N THR A 181 2.47 0.45 5.68
CA THR A 181 3.21 1.66 5.28
C THR A 181 3.70 2.47 6.49
N ALA A 182 2.87 2.63 7.52
CA ALA A 182 3.29 3.31 8.75
C ALA A 182 4.44 2.57 9.45
N TRP A 183 4.38 1.25 9.46
CA TRP A 183 5.46 0.40 9.98
C TRP A 183 6.75 0.51 9.14
N HIS A 184 6.64 0.57 7.81
CA HIS A 184 7.78 0.82 6.91
C HIS A 184 8.45 2.16 7.17
N VAL A 185 7.67 3.23 7.36
CA VAL A 185 8.20 4.54 7.76
C VAL A 185 8.95 4.43 9.09
N PHE A 186 8.39 3.72 10.07
CA PHE A 186 9.09 3.43 11.32
C PHE A 186 10.41 2.69 11.08
N LEU A 187 10.44 1.64 10.26
CA LEU A 187 11.67 0.89 9.95
C LEU A 187 12.75 1.76 9.29
N ILE A 188 12.37 2.58 8.30
CA ILE A 188 13.26 3.52 7.62
C ILE A 188 13.91 4.48 8.64
N LEU A 189 13.10 5.02 9.56
CA LEU A 189 13.57 5.96 10.57
C LEU A 189 14.30 5.28 11.74
N PHE A 190 13.95 4.05 12.08
CA PHE A 190 14.58 3.26 13.15
C PHE A 190 15.99 2.85 12.75
N TYR A 191 16.16 2.32 11.53
CA TYR A 191 17.46 1.90 10.99
C TYR A 191 18.29 3.06 10.42
N ARG A 192 17.94 4.33 10.72
CA ARG A 192 18.67 5.53 10.27
C ARG A 192 20.12 5.63 10.77
N ARG A 193 20.48 4.90 11.81
CA ARG A 193 21.73 5.10 12.59
C ARG A 193 22.42 3.81 13.04
N ALA A 194 21.92 2.64 12.65
CA ALA A 194 22.57 1.36 12.94
C ALA A 194 23.90 1.20 12.18
#